data_AF-A0A0A0J3I7-F1
#
_entry.id   AF-A0A0A0J3I7-F1
#
_cell.length_a   1.000
_cell.length_b   1.000
_cell.length_c   1.000
_cell.angle_alpha   90.00
_cell.angle_beta   90.00
_cell.angle_gamma   90.00
#
_symmetry.space_group_name_H-M   'P 1'
#
loop_
_entity.id
_entity.type
_entity.pdbx_description
1 polymer ?
#
loop_
_entity_poly.entity_id
_entity_poly.type
_entity_poly.pdbx_seq_one_letter_code
_entity_poly.pdbx_strand_id
1 'polypeptide(L)'
;MTPEGPSGHLTARPEVVRRLLQSEPFARSRRRAELIDGDHDAMSELVDLVRLRHVEEDVHLAPIAGLVEETLTWLATPEVAGDQSPSVTARRRMAIAALNYLYDVDDVIPDDRRDGTIDDFVVLQAVLSRSMGGPRH
;
A
#
# COMPACT_ATOMS: atom_id res chain seq x y z
N MET A 1 12.91 10.95 33.46
CA MET A 1 11.88 9.93 33.19
C MET A 1 10.94 10.50 32.16
N THR A 2 11.20 10.23 30.89
CA THR A 2 10.28 10.51 29.78
C THR A 2 9.42 9.25 29.60
N PRO A 3 8.08 9.34 29.51
CA PRO A 3 7.27 8.18 29.21
C PRO A 3 7.43 7.85 27.72
N GLU A 4 7.97 6.66 27.44
CA GLU A 4 7.95 6.07 26.12
C GLU A 4 6.48 5.82 25.75
N GLY A 5 5.97 6.56 24.77
CA GLY A 5 4.67 6.29 24.18
C GLY A 5 4.67 4.90 23.54
N PRO A 6 3.52 4.18 23.52
CA PRO A 6 3.45 2.90 22.86
C PRO A 6 3.48 3.14 21.35
N SER A 7 4.69 3.16 20.78
CA SER A 7 4.89 2.88 19.36
C SER A 7 4.52 1.43 19.13
N GLY A 8 3.23 1.16 19.08
CA GLY A 8 2.67 -0.13 18.71
C GLY A 8 3.02 -0.37 17.25
N HIS A 9 4.20 -0.94 17.00
CA HIS A 9 4.41 -1.73 15.80
C HIS A 9 3.33 -2.80 15.80
N LEU A 10 2.28 -2.59 15.01
CA LEU A 10 1.33 -3.63 14.67
C LEU A 10 2.11 -4.67 13.87
N THR A 11 2.76 -5.59 14.57
CA THR A 11 3.46 -6.69 13.94
C THR A 11 2.43 -7.52 13.21
N ALA A 12 2.39 -7.35 11.88
CA ALA A 12 1.42 -7.99 11.02
C ALA A 12 1.42 -9.51 11.25
N ARG A 13 0.33 -10.05 11.79
CA ARG A 13 0.21 -11.49 11.98
C ARG A 13 0.24 -12.14 10.59
N PRO A 14 1.17 -13.08 10.32
CA PRO A 14 1.35 -13.64 8.96
C PRO A 14 0.07 -14.21 8.34
N GLU A 15 -0.84 -14.71 9.17
CA GLU A 15 -2.13 -15.27 8.74
C GLU A 15 -3.11 -14.20 8.23
N VAL A 16 -3.13 -13.02 8.86
CA VAL A 16 -3.96 -11.88 8.43
C VAL A 16 -3.48 -11.38 7.07
N VAL A 17 -2.17 -11.21 6.93
CA VAL A 17 -1.54 -10.84 5.65
C VAL A 17 -1.86 -11.87 4.58
N ARG A 18 -1.72 -13.16 4.88
CA ARG A 18 -2.04 -14.22 3.91
C ARG A 18 -3.50 -14.22 3.49
N ARG A 19 -4.43 -14.06 4.43
CA ARG A 19 -5.88 -14.06 4.14
C ARG A 19 -6.28 -12.90 3.23
N LEU A 20 -5.76 -11.71 3.49
CA LEU A 20 -6.07 -10.52 2.69
C LEU A 20 -5.35 -10.50 1.34
N LEU A 21 -4.12 -10.99 1.24
CA LEU A 21 -3.47 -11.20 -0.06
C LEU A 21 -4.21 -12.20 -0.97
N GLN A 22 -5.03 -13.07 -0.36
CA GLN A 22 -5.89 -14.04 -1.03
C GLN A 22 -7.33 -13.55 -1.19
N SER A 23 -7.65 -12.33 -0.73
CA SER A 23 -9.01 -11.79 -0.86
C SER A 23 -9.29 -11.40 -2.30
N GLU A 24 -10.57 -11.50 -2.70
CA GLU A 24 -11.00 -11.08 -4.03
C GLU A 24 -10.75 -9.57 -4.29
N PRO A 25 -11.00 -8.66 -3.32
CA PRO A 25 -10.62 -7.25 -3.45
C PRO A 25 -9.14 -7.05 -3.81
N PHE A 26 -8.21 -7.64 -3.05
CA PHE A 26 -6.78 -7.49 -3.32
C PHE A 26 -6.37 -8.17 -4.64
N ALA A 27 -7.01 -9.30 -4.99
CA ALA A 27 -6.79 -9.95 -6.28
C ALA A 27 -7.24 -9.08 -7.47
N ARG A 28 -8.31 -8.29 -7.33
CA ARG A 28 -8.68 -7.27 -8.33
C ARG A 28 -7.62 -6.18 -8.43
N SER A 29 -7.17 -5.62 -7.31
CA SER A 29 -6.15 -4.57 -7.31
C SER A 29 -4.84 -5.06 -7.93
N ARG A 30 -4.45 -6.32 -7.71
CA ARG A 30 -3.31 -6.95 -8.39
C ARG A 30 -3.46 -7.05 -9.90
N ARG A 31 -4.63 -7.45 -10.39
CA ARG A 31 -4.91 -7.50 -11.84
C ARG A 31 -4.86 -6.11 -12.47
N ARG A 32 -5.44 -5.11 -11.79
CA ARG A 32 -5.37 -3.70 -12.21
C ARG A 32 -3.93 -3.17 -12.20
N ALA A 33 -3.12 -3.57 -11.22
CA ALA A 33 -1.73 -3.13 -11.12
C ALA A 33 -0.88 -3.51 -12.35
N GLU A 34 -1.14 -4.66 -12.98
CA GLU A 34 -0.44 -5.04 -14.22
C GLU A 34 -0.79 -4.12 -15.39
N LEU A 35 -2.03 -3.62 -15.45
CA LEU A 35 -2.46 -2.66 -16.45
C LEU A 35 -1.86 -1.27 -16.19
N ILE A 36 -1.94 -0.80 -14.94
CA ILE A 36 -1.41 0.50 -14.51
C ILE A 36 0.13 0.56 -14.65
N ASP A 37 0.83 -0.54 -14.38
CA ASP A 37 2.30 -0.63 -14.50
C ASP A 37 2.79 -0.35 -15.94
N GLY A 38 1.98 -0.70 -16.94
CA GLY A 38 2.26 -0.51 -18.37
C GLY A 38 1.68 0.77 -18.98
N ASP A 39 0.89 1.55 -18.24
CA ASP A 39 0.19 2.74 -18.72
C ASP A 39 0.60 3.97 -17.89
N HIS A 40 1.28 4.92 -18.53
CA HIS A 40 1.79 6.11 -17.86
C HIS A 40 0.68 7.03 -17.34
N ASP A 41 -0.41 7.16 -18.11
CA ASP A 41 -1.52 8.04 -17.76
C ASP A 41 -2.29 7.45 -16.58
N ALA A 42 -2.56 6.13 -16.61
CA ALA A 42 -3.22 5.43 -15.51
C ALA A 42 -2.36 5.45 -14.22
N MET A 43 -1.03 5.39 -14.34
CA MET A 43 -0.12 5.55 -13.20
C MET A 43 -0.19 6.96 -12.61
N SER A 44 -0.18 7.99 -13.46
CA SER A 44 -0.28 9.38 -13.02
C SER A 44 -1.61 9.62 -12.32
N GLU A 45 -2.71 9.12 -12.89
CA GLU A 45 -4.04 9.20 -12.29
C GLU A 45 -4.08 8.55 -10.91
N LEU A 46 -3.54 7.33 -10.76
CA LEU A 46 -3.47 6.66 -9.46
C LEU A 46 -2.70 7.49 -8.42
N VAL A 47 -1.55 8.08 -8.79
CA VAL A 47 -0.76 8.92 -7.88
C VAL A 47 -1.56 10.15 -7.43
N ASP A 48 -2.23 10.82 -8.35
CA ASP A 48 -3.04 12.00 -8.04
C ASP A 48 -4.22 11.64 -7.13
N LEU A 49 -4.89 10.52 -7.40
CA LEU A 49 -5.98 10.01 -6.59
C LEU A 49 -5.55 9.65 -5.15
N VAL A 50 -4.37 9.05 -4.99
CA VAL A 50 -3.81 8.77 -3.66
C VAL A 50 -3.49 10.06 -2.92
N ARG A 51 -2.92 11.07 -3.59
CA ARG A 51 -2.62 12.38 -2.99
C ARG A 51 -3.87 13.14 -2.56
N LEU A 52 -4.91 13.12 -3.39
CA LEU A 52 -6.19 13.77 -3.10
C LEU A 52 -6.92 13.16 -1.90
N ARG A 53 -6.56 11.93 -1.50
CA ARG A 53 -7.20 11.26 -0.36
C ARG A 53 -6.81 11.85 1.00
N HIS A 54 -5.73 12.63 1.09
CA HIS A 54 -5.23 13.18 2.37
C HIS A 54 -5.13 12.10 3.46
N VAL A 55 -4.34 11.05 3.17
CA VAL A 55 -4.15 9.85 4.00
C VAL A 55 -3.78 10.20 5.46
N GLU A 56 -3.07 11.31 5.65
CA GLU A 56 -2.66 11.88 6.93
C GLU A 56 -3.82 12.44 7.78
N GLU A 57 -4.92 12.84 7.16
CA GLU A 57 -6.10 13.40 7.85
C GLU A 57 -7.07 12.32 8.32
N ASP A 58 -7.00 11.13 7.73
CA ASP A 58 -7.79 9.96 8.15
C ASP A 58 -7.12 9.28 9.36
N VAL A 59 -7.80 9.29 10.51
CA VAL A 59 -7.31 8.73 11.79
C VAL A 59 -6.84 7.28 11.68
N HIS A 60 -7.41 6.51 10.75
CA HIS A 60 -7.10 5.12 10.56
C HIS A 60 -5.92 4.90 9.61
N LEU A 61 -5.75 5.79 8.63
CA LEU A 61 -4.68 5.74 7.62
C LEU A 61 -3.43 6.56 7.99
N ALA A 62 -3.56 7.54 8.88
CA ALA A 62 -2.47 8.38 9.35
C ALA A 62 -1.22 7.59 9.79
N PRO A 63 -1.32 6.41 10.43
CA PRO A 63 -0.15 5.60 10.78
C PRO A 63 0.67 5.08 9.58
N ILE A 64 0.08 5.00 8.38
CA ILE A 64 0.76 4.56 7.15
C ILE A 64 1.02 5.70 6.16
N ALA A 65 0.62 6.95 6.46
CA ALA A 65 0.77 8.08 5.55
C ALA A 65 2.21 8.29 5.08
N GLY A 66 3.19 8.22 6.00
CA GLY A 66 4.62 8.32 5.64
C GLY A 66 5.07 7.21 4.70
N LEU A 67 4.56 6.00 4.87
CA LEU A 67 4.88 4.85 4.02
C LEU A 67 4.27 4.97 2.62
N VAL A 68 3.08 5.57 2.54
CA VAL A 68 2.43 5.91 1.27
C VAL A 68 3.27 6.95 0.53
N GLU A 69 3.67 8.04 1.18
CA GLU A 69 4.52 9.09 0.58
C GLU A 69 5.89 8.57 0.12
N GLU A 70 6.54 7.73 0.93
CA GLU A 70 7.79 7.05 0.54
C GLU A 70 7.58 6.18 -0.70
N THR A 71 6.45 5.46 -0.77
CA THR A 71 6.12 4.60 -1.92
C THR A 71 5.89 5.44 -3.18
N LEU A 72 5.14 6.53 -3.09
CA LEU A 72 4.91 7.45 -4.21
C LEU A 72 6.23 8.04 -4.72
N THR A 73 7.11 8.45 -3.80
CA THR A 73 8.45 8.96 -4.14
C THR A 73 9.30 7.91 -4.84
N TRP A 74 9.29 6.67 -4.33
CA TRP A 74 10.00 5.57 -4.95
C TRP A 74 9.48 5.23 -6.35
N LEU A 75 8.16 5.22 -6.55
CA LEU A 75 7.55 4.98 -7.87
C LEU A 75 7.88 6.07 -8.91
N ALA A 76 8.12 7.31 -8.46
CA ALA A 76 8.52 8.42 -9.31
C ALA A 76 10.02 8.40 -9.69
N THR A 77 10.82 7.50 -9.08
CA THR A 77 12.26 7.40 -9.32
C THR A 77 12.52 6.82 -10.73
N PRO A 78 13.34 7.46 -11.58
CA PRO A 78 13.55 7.03 -12.98
C PRO A 78 14.03 5.58 -13.13
N GLU A 79 14.85 5.10 -12.20
CA GLU A 79 15.37 3.73 -12.14
C GLU A 79 14.26 2.68 -11.95
N VAL A 80 13.11 3.11 -11.39
CA VAL A 80 11.90 2.29 -11.17
C VAL A 80 10.91 2.43 -12.34
N ALA A 81 11.14 3.33 -13.29
CA ALA A 81 10.36 3.47 -14.50
C ALA A 81 11.01 2.80 -15.73
N GLY A 82 12.29 2.46 -15.65
CA GLY A 82 13.08 1.91 -16.77
C GLY A 82 13.12 0.37 -16.86
N ASP A 83 14.09 -0.13 -17.64
CA ASP A 83 14.34 -1.57 -17.83
C ASP A 83 14.87 -2.20 -16.53
N GLN A 84 13.99 -2.94 -15.87
CA GLN A 84 14.15 -3.35 -14.48
C GLN A 84 14.37 -4.84 -14.36
N SER A 85 15.09 -5.25 -13.31
CA SER A 85 15.12 -6.65 -12.94
C SER A 85 13.70 -7.16 -12.64
N PRO A 86 13.43 -8.47 -12.85
CA PRO A 86 12.12 -9.05 -12.55
C PRO A 86 11.68 -8.83 -11.09
N SER A 87 12.64 -8.73 -10.15
CA SER A 87 12.35 -8.49 -8.74
C SER A 87 11.93 -7.05 -8.46
N VAL A 88 12.45 -6.05 -9.19
CA VAL A 88 12.00 -4.66 -9.04
C VAL A 88 10.63 -4.49 -9.68
N THR A 89 10.40 -5.08 -10.85
CA THR A 89 9.08 -5.10 -11.51
C THR A 89 8.00 -5.71 -10.61
N ALA A 90 8.30 -6.85 -9.98
CA ALA A 90 7.36 -7.49 -9.04
C ALA A 90 7.05 -6.60 -7.83
N ARG A 91 8.06 -5.94 -7.26
CA ARG A 91 7.88 -5.00 -6.14
C ARG A 91 7.07 -3.77 -6.56
N ARG A 92 7.32 -3.23 -7.75
CA ARG A 92 6.59 -2.10 -8.32
C ARG A 92 5.10 -2.43 -8.45
N ARG A 93 4.78 -3.58 -9.05
CA ARG A 93 3.40 -4.07 -9.16
C ARG A 93 2.72 -4.28 -7.80
N MET A 94 3.45 -4.70 -6.78
CA MET A 94 2.89 -4.83 -5.43
C MET A 94 2.62 -3.49 -4.75
N ALA A 95 3.49 -2.50 -4.95
CA ALA A 95 3.22 -1.13 -4.51
C ALA A 95 1.98 -0.56 -5.22
N ILE A 96 1.91 -0.69 -6.55
CA ILE A 96 0.75 -0.22 -7.34
C ILE A 96 -0.53 -0.92 -6.88
N ALA A 97 -0.51 -2.24 -6.67
CA ALA A 97 -1.67 -2.96 -6.18
C ALA A 97 -2.13 -2.49 -4.80
N ALA A 98 -1.19 -2.20 -3.89
CA ALA A 98 -1.51 -1.67 -2.56
C ALA A 98 -2.08 -0.25 -2.62
N LEU A 99 -1.52 0.62 -3.46
CA LEU A 99 -2.04 1.98 -3.67
C LEU A 99 -3.41 1.97 -4.36
N ASN A 100 -3.60 1.09 -5.34
CA ASN A 100 -4.91 0.91 -5.98
C ASN A 100 -5.93 0.31 -5.00
N TYR A 101 -5.52 -0.61 -4.13
CA TYR A 101 -6.39 -1.14 -3.07
C TYR A 101 -6.77 -0.06 -2.06
N LEU A 102 -5.83 0.84 -1.73
CA LEU A 102 -6.12 1.99 -0.90
C LEU A 102 -7.22 2.83 -1.51
N TYR A 103 -7.20 3.08 -2.83
CA TYR A 103 -8.16 3.97 -3.51
C TYR A 103 -9.46 3.29 -3.99
N ASP A 104 -9.53 1.96 -4.16
CA ASP A 104 -10.59 1.29 -4.92
C ASP A 104 -12.01 1.72 -4.50
N VAL A 105 -12.66 2.50 -5.38
CA VAL A 105 -13.94 3.20 -5.14
C VAL A 105 -15.11 2.22 -4.99
N ASP A 106 -14.94 0.98 -5.47
CA ASP A 106 -15.93 -0.10 -5.34
C ASP A 106 -15.87 -0.80 -3.97
N ASP A 107 -14.77 -0.65 -3.24
CA ASP A 107 -14.59 -1.15 -1.88
C ASP A 107 -14.33 0.06 -0.97
N VAL A 108 -15.41 0.62 -0.43
CA VAL A 108 -15.33 1.16 0.93
C VAL A 108 -14.59 0.09 1.73
N ILE A 109 -13.36 0.36 2.22
CA ILE A 109 -12.66 -0.51 3.19
C ILE A 109 -13.75 -0.92 4.17
N PRO A 110 -14.22 -2.19 4.19
CA PRO A 110 -15.60 -2.49 4.56
C PRO A 110 -15.90 -1.90 5.93
N ASP A 111 -16.65 -0.80 5.90
CA ASP A 111 -17.06 -0.08 7.09
C ASP A 111 -18.17 -0.92 7.73
N ASP A 112 -17.95 -1.27 9.01
CA ASP A 112 -18.92 -1.68 10.04
C ASP A 112 -18.39 -2.74 11.02
N ARG A 113 -17.21 -3.32 10.80
CA ARG A 113 -16.54 -4.14 11.82
C ARG A 113 -15.17 -3.56 12.11
N ARG A 114 -14.97 -3.10 13.35
CA ARG A 114 -13.69 -2.60 13.88
C ARG A 114 -12.47 -3.45 13.52
N ASP A 115 -12.67 -4.75 13.27
CA ASP A 115 -11.61 -5.70 12.95
C ASP A 115 -11.22 -5.71 11.45
N GLY A 116 -12.14 -5.38 10.53
CA GLY A 116 -11.89 -5.42 9.08
C GLY A 116 -10.94 -4.32 8.62
N THR A 117 -11.17 -3.10 9.10
CA THR A 117 -10.33 -1.93 8.82
C THR A 117 -8.90 -2.14 9.34
N ILE A 118 -8.74 -2.71 10.55
CA ILE A 118 -7.43 -2.98 11.15
C ILE A 118 -6.63 -4.00 10.32
N ASP A 119 -7.28 -5.06 9.86
CA ASP A 119 -6.62 -6.08 9.04
C ASP A 119 -6.12 -5.49 7.71
N ASP A 120 -6.91 -4.62 7.06
CA ASP A 120 -6.54 -3.94 5.82
C ASP A 120 -5.33 -3.01 6.00
N PHE A 121 -5.26 -2.26 7.10
CA PHE A 121 -4.08 -1.42 7.40
C PHE A 121 -2.82 -2.22 7.63
N VAL A 122 -2.93 -3.32 8.37
CA VAL A 122 -1.82 -4.22 8.65
C VAL A 122 -1.25 -4.78 7.35
N VAL A 123 -2.09 -5.05 6.36
CA VAL A 123 -1.66 -5.53 5.05
C VAL A 123 -1.09 -4.42 4.18
N LEU A 124 -1.72 -3.24 4.12
CA LEU A 124 -1.16 -2.09 3.42
C LEU A 124 0.25 -1.76 3.95
N GLN A 125 0.40 -1.69 5.27
CA GLN A 125 1.70 -1.48 5.92
C GLN A 125 2.70 -2.58 5.54
N ALA A 126 2.33 -3.86 5.63
CA ALA A 126 3.21 -4.97 5.33
C ALA A 126 3.61 -5.06 3.85
N VAL A 127 2.67 -4.79 2.94
CA VAL A 127 2.90 -4.84 1.49
C VAL A 127 3.77 -3.68 1.05
N LEU A 128 3.42 -2.45 1.43
CA LEU A 128 4.19 -1.25 1.07
C LEU A 128 5.62 -1.30 1.65
N SER A 129 5.76 -1.75 2.91
CA SER A 129 7.08 -1.92 3.53
C SER A 129 7.94 -2.93 2.77
N ARG A 130 7.35 -4.08 2.37
CA ARG A 130 8.08 -5.12 1.62
C ARG A 130 8.39 -4.71 0.19
N SER A 131 7.48 -3.99 -0.49
CA SER A 131 7.75 -3.51 -1.86
C SER A 131 8.91 -2.53 -1.89
N MET A 132 9.09 -1.72 -0.85
CA MET A 132 10.21 -0.79 -0.77
C MET A 132 11.54 -1.43 -0.33
N GLY A 133 11.57 -2.74 -0.06
CA GLY A 133 12.77 -3.46 0.36
C GLY A 133 12.89 -3.70 1.88
N GLY A 134 11.86 -3.35 2.65
CA GLY A 134 11.77 -3.59 4.10
C GLY A 134 12.70 -2.71 4.94
N PRO A 135 12.40 -2.53 6.24
CA PRO A 135 13.33 -1.86 7.14
C PRO A 135 14.68 -2.58 7.11
N ARG A 136 15.75 -1.81 6.91
CA ARG A 136 17.11 -2.22 7.27
C ARG A 136 17.11 -2.41 8.79
N HIS A 137 16.86 -3.64 9.24
CA HIS A 137 17.30 -4.08 10.56
C HIS A 137 18.82 -4.24 10.56
#